data_AF-A0A8H3XBS7-F1
#
_entry.id   AF-A0A8H3XBS7-F1
#
_cell.length_a   1.000
_cell.length_b   1.000
_cell.length_c   1.000
_cell.angle_alpha   90.00
_cell.angle_beta   90.00
_cell.angle_gamma   90.00
#
_symmetry.space_group_name_H-M   'P 1'
#
loop_
_entity.id
_entity.type
_entity.pdbx_description
1 polymer ?
#
loop_
_entity_poly.entity_id
_entity_poly.type
_entity_poly.pdbx_seq_one_letter_code
_entity_poly.pdbx_strand_id
1 'polypeptide(L)'
;MDSNELRKLGYNYEYGIEVEKDEKKAFEYYMKAAELENAVAINDVGFCYRYGNGVEKDEKKAFEYYMKAAELGNAIAIFNVGICYEKGISVEKDEKKAFEYYLKVLN
;
A
#
# COMPACT_ATOMS: atom_id res chain seq x y z
N MET A 1 6.26 19.20 -7.41
CA MET A 1 5.93 18.57 -6.13
C MET A 1 6.76 17.32 -6.02
N ASP A 2 7.39 17.09 -4.87
CA ASP A 2 8.06 15.81 -4.63
C ASP A 2 7.05 14.71 -4.27
N SER A 3 7.52 13.47 -4.13
CA SER A 3 6.66 12.33 -3.86
C SER A 3 5.98 12.38 -2.48
N ASN A 4 6.58 13.04 -1.49
CA ASN A 4 5.99 13.20 -0.17
C ASN A 4 4.86 14.24 -0.18
N GLU A 5 5.04 15.34 -0.92
CA GLU A 5 4.00 16.35 -1.13
C GLU A 5 2.80 15.75 -1.88
N LEU A 6 3.06 14.95 -2.91
CA LEU A 6 2.00 14.24 -3.65
C LEU A 6 1.25 13.26 -2.73
N ARG A 7 1.97 12.45 -1.95
CA ARG A 7 1.35 11.53 -0.98
C ARG A 7 0.55 12.27 0.09
N LYS A 8 1.06 13.39 0.60
CA LYS A 8 0.33 14.25 1.56
C LYS A 8 -0.96 14.79 0.96
N LEU A 9 -0.94 15.20 -0.31
CA LEU A 9 -2.16 15.65 -0.99
C LEU A 9 -3.17 14.51 -1.13
N GLY A 10 -2.71 13.29 -1.44
CA GLY A 10 -3.54 12.08 -1.41
C GLY A 10 -4.21 11.87 -0.04
N TYR A 11 -3.42 11.96 1.04
CA TYR A 11 -3.90 11.85 2.42
C TYR A 11 -4.93 12.93 2.78
N ASN A 12 -4.70 14.17 2.36
CA ASN A 12 -5.65 15.26 2.57
C ASN A 12 -6.99 14.97 1.90
N TYR A 13 -6.99 14.45 0.67
CA TYR A 13 -8.21 14.03 -0.02
C TYR A 13 -8.87 12.80 0.62
N GLU A 14 -8.11 11.83 1.14
CA GLU A 14 -8.67 10.64 1.81
C GLU A 14 -9.44 11.00 3.09
N TYR A 15 -8.93 11.98 3.85
CA TYR A 15 -9.48 12.36 5.16
C TYR A 15 -10.21 13.71 5.18
N GLY A 16 -10.28 14.43 4.05
CA GLY A 16 -10.92 15.74 3.95
C GLY A 16 -10.21 16.83 4.76
N ILE A 17 -8.88 16.80 4.80
CA ILE A 17 -8.07 17.80 5.53
C ILE A 17 -7.83 18.98 4.60
N GLU A 18 -8.43 20.13 4.93
CA GLU A 18 -8.34 21.40 4.16
C GLU A 18 -8.94 21.32 2.73
N VAL A 19 -9.42 20.15 2.32
CA VAL A 19 -10.11 19.88 1.05
C VAL A 19 -11.36 19.03 1.30
N GLU A 20 -12.31 19.02 0.38
CA GLU A 20 -13.42 18.07 0.42
C GLU A 20 -12.89 16.65 0.25
N LYS A 21 -13.39 15.71 1.07
CA LYS A 21 -13.00 14.30 0.99
C LYS A 21 -13.33 13.74 -0.40
N ASP A 22 -12.34 13.13 -1.05
CA ASP A 22 -12.47 12.53 -2.37
C ASP A 22 -11.50 11.35 -2.52
N GLU A 23 -12.00 10.14 -2.32
CA GLU A 23 -11.17 8.92 -2.33
C GLU A 23 -10.56 8.64 -3.70
N LYS A 24 -11.23 9.05 -4.80
CA LYS A 24 -10.70 8.87 -6.15
C LYS A 24 -9.49 9.77 -6.38
N LYS A 25 -9.58 11.04 -5.97
CA LYS A 25 -8.41 11.94 -6.01
C LYS A 25 -7.30 11.46 -5.08
N ALA A 26 -7.64 10.93 -3.90
CA ALA A 26 -6.65 10.35 -2.99
C ALA A 26 -5.83 9.26 -3.70
N PHE A 27 -6.53 8.30 -4.33
CA PHE A 27 -5.91 7.24 -5.12
C PHE A 27 -5.05 7.79 -6.27
N GLU A 28 -5.53 8.77 -7.03
CA GLU A 28 -4.76 9.39 -8.12
C GLU A 28 -3.46 10.04 -7.63
N TYR A 29 -3.46 10.69 -6.47
CA TYR A 29 -2.25 11.30 -5.90
C TYR A 29 -1.30 10.27 -5.29
N TYR A 30 -1.81 9.22 -4.65
CA TYR A 30 -0.99 8.08 -4.22
C TYR A 30 -0.31 7.39 -5.40
N MET A 31 -1.02 7.21 -6.52
CA MET A 31 -0.44 6.67 -7.76
C MET A 31 0.70 7.56 -8.30
N LYS A 32 0.48 8.88 -8.39
CA LYS A 32 1.53 9.83 -8.82
C LYS A 32 2.77 9.80 -7.90
N ALA A 33 2.57 9.69 -6.59
CA ALA A 33 3.68 9.56 -5.64
C ALA A 33 4.39 8.19 -5.78
N ALA A 34 3.64 7.12 -6.04
CA ALA A 34 4.16 5.78 -6.26
C ALA A 34 4.97 5.64 -7.56
N GLU A 35 4.63 6.40 -8.60
CA GLU A 35 5.42 6.51 -9.84
C GLU A 35 6.82 7.09 -9.61
N LEU A 36 6.99 7.87 -8.53
CA LEU A 36 8.28 8.42 -8.09
C LEU A 36 8.99 7.53 -7.06
N GLU A 37 8.66 6.23 -7.05
CA GLU A 37 9.24 5.20 -6.18
C GLU A 37 9.12 5.46 -4.67
N ASN A 38 8.13 6.27 -4.24
CA ASN A 38 7.86 6.46 -2.83
C ASN A 38 7.26 5.19 -2.22
N ALA A 39 8.05 4.47 -1.43
CA ALA A 39 7.65 3.19 -0.86
C ALA A 39 6.40 3.27 0.04
N VAL A 40 6.18 4.40 0.72
CA VAL A 40 4.96 4.62 1.52
C VAL A 40 3.75 4.77 0.60
N ALA A 41 3.86 5.59 -0.45
CA ALA A 41 2.77 5.76 -1.41
C ALA A 41 2.45 4.47 -2.19
N ILE A 42 3.46 3.66 -2.53
CA ILE A 42 3.25 2.35 -3.16
C ILE A 42 2.43 1.45 -2.22
N ASN A 43 2.72 1.46 -0.91
CA ASN A 43 1.91 0.75 0.07
C ASN A 43 0.48 1.33 0.16
N ASP A 44 0.32 2.65 0.14
CA ASP A 44 -0.98 3.32 0.19
C ASP A 44 -1.84 2.93 -1.04
N VAL A 45 -1.24 2.81 -2.23
CA VAL A 45 -1.92 2.26 -3.42
C VAL A 45 -2.35 0.81 -3.21
N GLY A 46 -1.49 -0.02 -2.61
CA GLY A 46 -1.85 -1.39 -2.25
C GLY A 46 -3.04 -1.44 -1.28
N PHE A 47 -3.09 -0.52 -0.32
CA PHE A 47 -4.22 -0.36 0.60
C PHE A 47 -5.51 0.04 -0.13
N CYS A 48 -5.43 1.00 -1.07
CA CYS A 48 -6.57 1.37 -1.91
C CYS A 48 -7.15 0.16 -2.66
N TYR A 49 -6.31 -0.65 -3.30
CA TYR A 49 -6.79 -1.86 -3.98
C TYR A 49 -7.35 -2.91 -3.03
N ARG A 50 -6.79 -3.06 -1.81
CA ARG A 50 -7.27 -4.05 -0.84
C ARG A 50 -8.68 -3.73 -0.33
N TYR A 51 -8.99 -2.45 -0.12
CA TYR A 51 -10.23 -2.01 0.51
C TYR A 51 -11.21 -1.34 -0.46
N GLY A 52 -10.79 -1.07 -1.69
CA GLY A 52 -11.59 -0.39 -2.70
C GLY A 52 -11.68 1.13 -2.51
N ASN A 53 -10.68 1.75 -1.89
CA ASN A 53 -10.69 3.20 -1.64
C ASN A 53 -10.30 3.94 -2.92
N GLY A 54 -11.28 4.57 -3.58
CA GLY A 54 -11.07 5.35 -4.81
C GLY A 54 -10.78 4.52 -6.07
N VAL A 55 -10.75 3.19 -5.95
CA VAL A 55 -10.52 2.24 -7.04
C VAL A 55 -11.32 0.96 -6.78
N GLU A 56 -11.64 0.18 -7.82
CA GLU A 56 -12.25 -1.13 -7.63
C GLU A 56 -11.33 -2.04 -6.80
N LYS A 57 -11.93 -2.75 -5.85
CA LYS A 57 -11.21 -3.68 -4.98
C LYS A 57 -10.55 -4.80 -5.81
N ASP A 58 -9.25 -4.99 -5.64
CA ASP A 58 -8.46 -6.02 -6.30
C ASP A 58 -7.34 -6.48 -5.36
N GLU A 59 -7.56 -7.60 -4.67
CA GLU A 59 -6.60 -8.11 -3.68
C GLU A 59 -5.29 -8.60 -4.33
N LYS A 60 -5.32 -8.99 -5.60
CA LYS A 60 -4.12 -9.43 -6.33
C LYS A 60 -3.23 -8.23 -6.62
N LYS A 61 -3.79 -7.13 -7.13
CA LYS A 61 -3.03 -5.87 -7.27
C LYS A 61 -2.54 -5.36 -5.93
N ALA A 62 -3.36 -5.42 -4.89
CA ALA A 62 -2.93 -5.03 -3.54
C ALA A 62 -1.65 -5.78 -3.12
N PHE A 63 -1.63 -7.10 -3.31
CA PHE A 63 -0.46 -7.93 -3.04
C PHE A 63 0.77 -7.52 -3.87
N GLU A 64 0.60 -7.29 -5.18
CA GLU A 64 1.68 -6.83 -6.07
C GLU A 64 2.30 -5.49 -5.60
N TYR A 65 1.46 -4.53 -5.20
CA TYR A 65 1.93 -3.25 -4.66
C TYR A 65 2.59 -3.39 -3.28
N TYR A 66 2.05 -4.21 -2.38
CA TYR A 66 2.71 -4.49 -1.10
C TYR A 66 4.07 -5.15 -1.28
N MET A 67 4.21 -6.10 -2.21
CA MET A 67 5.49 -6.71 -2.56
C MET A 67 6.49 -5.66 -3.06
N LYS A 68 6.08 -4.80 -4.00
CA LYS A 68 6.93 -3.72 -4.51
C LYS A 68 7.39 -2.75 -3.40
N ALA A 69 6.47 -2.33 -2.53
CA ALA A 69 6.83 -1.45 -1.42
C ALA A 69 7.74 -2.15 -0.40
N ALA A 70 7.55 -3.45 -0.17
CA ALA A 70 8.39 -4.25 0.72
C ALA A 70 9.83 -4.40 0.18
N GLU A 71 9.99 -4.56 -1.14
CA GLU A 71 11.32 -4.58 -1.80
C GLU A 71 12.08 -3.26 -1.65
N LEU A 72 11.35 -2.14 -1.54
CA LEU A 72 11.90 -0.82 -1.24
C LEU A 72 12.07 -0.54 0.27
N GLY A 73 11.88 -1.55 1.12
CA GLY A 73 12.12 -1.46 2.57
C GLY A 73 10.97 -0.83 3.37
N ASN A 74 9.76 -0.72 2.82
CA ASN A 74 8.62 -0.23 3.60
C ASN A 74 8.16 -1.29 4.63
N ALA A 75 8.39 -1.02 5.91
CA ALA A 75 8.05 -1.95 7.00
C ALA A 75 6.57 -2.34 7.07
N ILE A 76 5.65 -1.41 6.79
CA ILE A 76 4.20 -1.69 6.78
C ILE A 76 3.86 -2.64 5.63
N ALA A 77 4.46 -2.45 4.46
CA ALA A 77 4.27 -3.32 3.32
C ALA A 77 4.85 -4.72 3.56
N ILE A 78 6.05 -4.83 4.15
CA ILE A 78 6.64 -6.11 4.56
C ILE A 78 5.66 -6.87 5.47
N PHE A 79 5.10 -6.18 6.47
CA PHE A 79 4.09 -6.76 7.36
C PHE A 79 2.81 -7.18 6.61
N ASN A 80 2.32 -6.34 5.69
CA ASN A 80 1.14 -6.64 4.87
C ASN A 80 1.34 -7.88 3.98
N VAL A 81 2.54 -8.06 3.41
CA VAL A 81 2.88 -9.29 2.67
C VAL A 81 2.86 -10.51 3.59
N GLY A 82 3.39 -10.39 4.81
CA GLY A 82 3.30 -11.44 5.82
C GLY A 82 1.85 -11.85 6.10
N ILE A 83 0.96 -10.88 6.26
CA ILE A 83 -0.49 -11.13 6.43
C ILE A 83 -1.09 -11.85 5.22
N CYS A 84 -0.69 -11.48 4.00
CA CYS A 84 -1.18 -12.13 2.79
C CYS A 84 -0.83 -13.62 2.77
N TYR A 85 0.41 -13.99 3.12
CA TYR A 85 0.80 -15.39 3.26
C TYR A 85 0.14 -16.09 4.44
N GLU A 86 -0.02 -15.42 5.59
CA GLU A 86 -0.67 -16.00 6.77
C GLU A 86 -2.14 -16.37 6.50
N LYS A 87 -2.84 -15.52 5.75
CA LYS A 87 -4.29 -15.66 5.51
C LYS A 87 -4.64 -16.24 4.14
N GLY A 88 -3.66 -16.44 3.26
CA GLY A 88 -3.89 -16.87 1.88
C GLY A 88 -4.63 -15.82 1.04
N ILE A 89 -4.34 -14.52 1.24
CA ILE A 89 -4.98 -13.43 0.51
C ILE A 89 -4.24 -13.24 -0.81
N SER A 90 -4.87 -13.65 -1.91
CA SER A 90 -4.31 -13.60 -3.28
C SER A 90 -3.04 -14.44 -3.53
N VAL A 91 -2.59 -15.18 -2.52
CA VAL A 91 -1.50 -16.16 -2.57
C VAL A 91 -1.90 -17.41 -1.80
N GLU A 92 -1.23 -18.53 -2.07
CA GLU A 92 -1.40 -19.72 -1.24
C GLU A 92 -0.97 -19.43 0.20
N LYS A 93 -1.76 -19.91 1.17
CA LYS A 93 -1.44 -19.76 2.59
C LYS A 93 -0.11 -20.45 2.89
N ASP A 94 0.83 -19.72 3.49
CA ASP A 94 2.17 -20.20 3.85
C ASP A 94 2.65 -19.53 5.15
N GLU A 95 2.47 -20.23 6.27
CA GLU A 95 2.84 -19.71 7.60
C GLU A 95 4.36 -19.51 7.76
N LYS A 96 5.17 -20.31 7.05
CA LYS A 96 6.63 -20.18 7.09
C LYS A 96 7.06 -18.90 6.39
N LYS A 97 6.54 -18.62 5.19
CA LYS A 97 6.79 -17.34 4.50
C LYS A 97 6.27 -16.16 5.30
N ALA A 98 5.07 -16.26 5.88
CA ALA A 98 4.54 -15.20 6.74
C ALA A 98 5.52 -14.85 7.87
N PHE A 99 6.02 -15.87 8.58
CA PHE A 99 7.02 -15.69 9.63
C PHE A 99 8.33 -15.08 9.13
N GLU A 100 8.84 -15.51 7.96
CA GLU A 100 10.02 -14.90 7.33
C GLU A 100 9.83 -13.41 7.04
N TYR A 101 8.66 -12.99 6.57
CA TYR A 101 8.35 -11.57 6.37
C TYR A 101 8.21 -10.82 7.70
N TYR A 102 7.60 -11.41 8.73
CA TYR A 102 7.52 -10.78 10.05
C TYR A 102 8.90 -10.56 10.68
N LEU A 103 9.84 -11.49 10.50
CA LEU A 103 11.23 -11.31 10.94
C LEU A 103 11.95 -10.18 10.22
N LYS A 104 11.64 -9.92 8.94
CA LYS A 104 12.23 -8.79 8.19
C LYS A 104 11.83 -7.42 8.72
N VAL A 105 10.72 -7.30 9.45
CA VAL A 105 10.29 -6.02 10.06
C VAL A 105 11.08 -5.69 11.33
N LEU A 106 11.66 -6.71 11.98
CA LEU A 106 12.35 -6.58 13.27
C LEU A 106 13.85 -6.33 13.16
N ASN A 107 14.42 -6.52 11.96
CA ASN A 107 15.85 -6.42 11.67
C ASN A 107 16.13 -5.20 10.79
#